data_AF-A0A2H1EJM7-F1
#
_entry.id   AF-A0A2H1EJM7-F1
#
_cell.length_a   1.000
_cell.length_b   1.000
_cell.length_c   1.000
_cell.angle_alpha   90.00
_cell.angle_beta   90.00
_cell.angle_gamma   90.00
#
_symmetry.space_group_name_H-M   'P 1'
#
loop_
_entity.id
_entity.type
_entity.pdbx_description
1 polymer ?
#
loop_
_entity_poly.entity_id
_entity_poly.type
_entity_poly.pdbx_seq_one_letter_code
_entity_poly.pdbx_strand_id
1 'polypeptide(L)'
;MMKALKEWATVVTALENGDQTVLLRKGGILETSSGFKVEDKKFLLFPTYEHQDNTSLKSQFYRYFADAREQKPQEGFNRITSYAEVVAERDISSMQKIEELSDFHIWSDSYMVERMNWMPQKPMTAIFLKTYKISPIEIPLLPEYHGCKSWIELNVNVQSGSAVLSEAELQEKLSKFRSITN
;
A
#
# COMPACT_ATOMS: atom_id res chain seq x y z
N MET A 1 20.16 5.66 2.47
CA MET A 1 18.84 6.31 2.35
C MET A 1 17.96 5.42 1.51
N MET A 2 16.69 5.28 1.89
CA MET A 2 15.69 4.49 1.16
C MET A 2 14.44 5.34 0.95
N LYS A 3 13.78 5.14 -0.19
CA LYS A 3 12.44 5.69 -0.42
C LYS A 3 11.45 5.03 0.52
N ALA A 4 10.47 5.80 0.97
CA ALA A 4 9.34 5.29 1.72
C ALA A 4 8.03 5.77 1.10
N LEU A 5 7.09 4.84 0.96
CA LEU A 5 5.75 5.10 0.45
C LEU A 5 4.82 5.35 1.64
N LYS A 6 4.19 6.52 1.68
CA LYS A 6 3.09 6.78 2.60
C LYS A 6 1.89 5.95 2.22
N GLU A 7 1.43 5.15 3.17
CA GLU A 7 0.25 4.32 3.02
C GLU A 7 -0.54 4.29 4.34
N TRP A 8 -1.84 4.05 4.27
CA TRP A 8 -2.68 3.92 5.46
C TRP A 8 -2.17 2.79 6.34
N ALA A 9 -2.04 3.06 7.65
CA ALA A 9 -1.54 2.10 8.62
C ALA A 9 -2.31 0.76 8.58
N THR A 10 -3.62 0.79 8.36
CA THR A 10 -4.47 -0.40 8.17
C THR A 10 -4.02 -1.24 6.97
N VAL A 11 -3.66 -0.60 5.85
CA VAL A 11 -3.16 -1.28 4.65
C VAL A 11 -1.77 -1.85 4.89
N VAL A 12 -0.90 -1.12 5.60
CA VAL A 12 0.41 -1.64 6.02
C VAL A 12 0.24 -2.88 6.88
N THR A 13 -0.67 -2.86 7.87
CA THR A 13 -1.02 -4.04 8.68
C THR A 13 -1.52 -5.19 7.81
N ALA A 14 -2.39 -4.95 6.84
CA ALA A 14 -2.89 -6.00 5.95
C ALA A 14 -1.79 -6.60 5.06
N LEU A 15 -0.89 -5.77 4.52
CA LEU A 15 0.29 -6.20 3.76
C LEU A 15 1.22 -7.05 4.62
N GLU A 16 1.42 -6.67 5.88
CA GLU A 16 2.25 -7.40 6.84
C GLU A 16 1.66 -8.74 7.27
N ASN A 17 0.34 -8.91 7.15
CA ASN A 17 -0.35 -10.18 7.42
C ASN A 17 -0.58 -11.04 6.17
N GLY A 18 -0.24 -10.54 4.98
CA GLY A 18 -0.43 -11.26 3.72
C GLY A 18 -1.87 -11.26 3.18
N ASP A 19 -2.79 -10.60 3.89
CA ASP A 19 -4.19 -10.41 3.49
C ASP A 19 -4.33 -9.38 2.36
N GLN A 20 -3.33 -8.52 2.18
CA GLN A 20 -3.19 -7.65 1.02
C GLN A 20 -1.86 -7.89 0.32
N THR A 21 -1.88 -7.86 -1.00
CA THR A 21 -0.68 -7.99 -1.86
C THR A 21 -0.65 -6.98 -3.00
N VAL A 22 -1.77 -6.32 -3.28
CA VAL A 22 -1.86 -5.28 -4.32
C VAL A 22 -2.19 -3.93 -3.69
N LEU A 23 -1.43 -2.90 -4.05
CA LEU A 23 -1.85 -1.52 -3.87
C LEU A 23 -2.59 -1.05 -5.11
N LEU A 24 -3.73 -0.39 -4.90
CA LEU A 24 -4.50 0.29 -5.95
C LEU A 24 -4.33 1.79 -5.74
N ARG A 25 -3.53 2.43 -6.59
CA ARG A 25 -3.15 3.84 -6.43
C ARG A 25 -3.67 4.64 -7.61
N LYS A 26 -4.32 5.75 -7.30
CA LYS A 26 -4.66 6.77 -8.28
C LYS A 26 -3.75 7.96 -8.10
N GLY A 27 -3.23 8.50 -9.20
CA GLY A 27 -2.33 9.64 -9.16
C GLY A 27 -2.99 10.81 -8.43
N GLY A 28 -2.28 11.42 -7.47
CA GLY A 28 -2.75 12.60 -6.75
C GLY A 28 -3.02 13.82 -7.65
N ILE A 29 -3.55 14.91 -7.06
CA ILE A 29 -3.81 16.18 -7.76
C ILE A 29 -2.52 16.78 -8.34
N LEU A 30 -1.41 16.59 -7.63
CA LEU A 30 -0.07 17.07 -8.00
C LEU A 30 0.76 16.04 -8.76
N GLU A 31 0.30 14.79 -8.85
CA GLU A 31 0.99 13.74 -9.59
C GLU A 31 0.57 13.84 -11.07
N THR A 32 1.56 13.67 -11.94
CA THR A 32 1.58 13.98 -13.37
C THR A 32 0.29 13.61 -14.13
N SER A 33 0.09 14.23 -15.30
CA SER A 33 -1.02 13.94 -16.22
C SER A 33 -1.21 12.43 -16.50
N SER A 34 -0.18 11.62 -16.30
CA SER A 34 -0.14 10.16 -16.52
C SER A 34 -0.53 9.26 -15.34
N GLY A 35 -0.82 9.75 -14.13
CA GLY A 35 -1.24 8.90 -12.99
C GLY A 35 -0.18 8.75 -11.88
N PHE A 36 -0.35 7.72 -11.02
CA PHE A 36 0.58 7.43 -9.91
C PHE A 36 1.86 6.81 -10.48
N LYS A 37 3.03 7.25 -10.00
CA LYS A 37 4.32 6.71 -10.43
C LYS A 37 5.02 6.00 -9.28
N VAL A 38 5.44 4.77 -9.53
CA VAL A 38 6.37 4.05 -8.66
C VAL A 38 7.75 4.69 -8.80
N GLU A 39 8.24 5.33 -7.74
CA GLU A 39 9.57 5.99 -7.76
C GLU A 39 10.72 5.00 -7.51
N ASP A 40 10.45 3.91 -6.79
CA ASP A 40 11.45 2.89 -6.46
C ASP A 40 10.81 1.49 -6.46
N LYS A 41 11.58 0.48 -6.86
CA LYS A 41 11.13 -0.93 -6.83
C LYS A 41 11.25 -1.53 -5.44
N LYS A 42 12.04 -0.94 -4.54
CA LYS A 42 12.18 -1.39 -3.15
C LYS A 42 12.07 -0.19 -2.22
N PHE A 43 11.09 -0.22 -1.32
CA PHE A 43 10.80 0.93 -0.46
C PHE A 43 10.23 0.53 0.90
N LEU A 44 10.44 1.39 1.89
CA LEU A 44 9.83 1.26 3.21
C LEU A 44 8.34 1.60 3.17
N LEU A 45 7.53 0.90 3.96
CA LEU A 45 6.13 1.26 4.15
C LEU A 45 6.04 2.25 5.32
N PHE A 46 5.61 3.49 5.01
CA PHE A 46 5.47 4.55 6.01
C PHE A 46 3.99 4.67 6.40
N PRO A 47 3.59 4.15 7.57
CA PRO A 47 2.19 4.15 7.97
C PRO A 47 1.73 5.57 8.29
N THR A 48 0.58 5.93 7.74
CA THR A 48 -0.14 7.16 8.00
C THR A 48 -1.43 6.85 8.73
N TYR A 49 -1.79 7.67 9.71
CA TYR A 49 -2.89 7.38 10.64
C TYR A 49 -4.16 8.21 10.38
N GLU A 50 -4.08 9.18 9.47
CA GLU A 50 -5.15 10.13 9.19
C GLU A 50 -6.15 9.59 8.15
N HIS A 51 -7.41 10.00 8.26
CA HIS A 51 -8.48 9.73 7.28
C HIS A 51 -8.76 8.25 6.97
N GLN A 52 -8.44 7.36 7.91
CA GLN A 52 -8.81 5.95 7.83
C GLN A 52 -10.15 5.70 8.52
N ASP A 53 -11.01 4.93 7.88
CA ASP A 53 -12.31 4.53 8.41
C ASP A 53 -12.68 3.12 7.92
N ASN A 54 -13.42 2.40 8.76
CA ASN A 54 -13.96 1.09 8.47
C ASN A 54 -14.87 1.10 7.24
N THR A 55 -15.59 2.19 6.93
CA THR A 55 -16.45 2.24 5.73
C THR A 55 -15.68 2.02 4.42
N SER A 56 -14.37 2.31 4.41
CA SER A 56 -13.50 2.08 3.26
C SER A 56 -13.02 0.63 3.15
N LEU A 57 -13.26 -0.19 4.17
CA LEU A 57 -12.75 -1.56 4.29
C LEU A 57 -13.87 -2.58 4.12
N LYS A 58 -13.54 -3.79 3.69
CA LYS A 58 -14.45 -4.92 3.81
C LYS A 58 -14.58 -5.31 5.29
N SER A 59 -15.77 -5.75 5.69
CA SER A 59 -16.10 -5.99 7.11
C SER A 59 -15.18 -7.00 7.80
N GLN A 60 -14.69 -8.02 7.08
CA GLN A 60 -13.75 -9.01 7.62
C GLN A 60 -12.38 -8.41 7.99
N PHE A 61 -12.04 -7.21 7.52
CA PHE A 61 -10.76 -6.54 7.76
C PHE A 61 -10.85 -5.39 8.76
N TYR A 62 -12.02 -5.14 9.39
CA TYR A 62 -12.17 -4.09 10.40
C TYR A 62 -11.21 -4.24 11.59
N ARG A 63 -10.78 -5.46 11.89
CA ARG A 63 -9.75 -5.72 12.92
C ARG A 63 -8.46 -4.95 12.65
N TYR A 64 -8.06 -4.79 11.39
CA TYR A 64 -6.80 -4.11 11.06
C TYR A 64 -6.83 -2.61 11.32
N PHE A 65 -8.01 -2.00 11.32
CA PHE A 65 -8.14 -0.61 11.73
C PHE A 65 -7.91 -0.47 13.24
N ALA A 66 -8.43 -1.40 14.04
CA ALA A 66 -8.18 -1.45 15.48
C ALA A 66 -6.69 -1.72 15.77
N ASP A 67 -6.11 -2.74 15.13
CA ASP A 67 -4.69 -3.10 15.28
C ASP A 67 -3.78 -1.93 14.91
N ALA A 68 -4.06 -1.24 13.80
CA ALA A 68 -3.29 -0.07 13.38
C ALA A 68 -3.37 1.07 14.41
N ARG A 69 -4.55 1.31 15.00
CA ARG A 69 -4.71 2.33 16.05
C ARG A 69 -3.95 1.99 17.33
N GLU A 70 -3.96 0.73 17.75
CA GLU A 70 -3.20 0.27 18.92
C GLU A 70 -1.69 0.35 18.68
N GLN A 71 -1.27 0.11 17.44
CA GLN A 71 0.12 0.19 17.02
C GLN A 71 0.58 1.62 16.69
N LYS A 72 -0.25 2.64 16.93
CA LYS A 72 0.10 4.03 16.68
C LYS A 72 1.34 4.41 17.53
N PRO A 73 2.41 4.92 16.92
CA PRO A 73 3.61 5.34 17.63
C PRO A 73 3.34 6.54 18.53
N GLN A 74 4.27 6.76 19.46
CA GLN A 74 4.30 7.95 20.31
C GLN A 74 4.32 9.24 19.47
N GLU A 75 3.77 10.32 20.04
CA GLU A 75 3.72 11.62 19.37
C GLU A 75 5.11 12.09 18.94
N GLY A 76 5.21 12.64 17.73
CA GLY A 76 6.49 13.07 17.14
C GLY A 76 7.30 11.96 16.49
N PHE A 77 6.85 10.70 16.51
CA PHE A 77 7.54 9.58 15.87
C PHE A 77 6.63 8.80 14.92
N ASN A 78 7.26 8.14 13.95
CA ASN A 78 6.68 7.05 13.18
C ASN A 78 7.44 5.75 13.47
N ARG A 79 6.83 4.60 13.20
CA ARG A 79 7.44 3.29 13.39
C ARG A 79 7.33 2.47 12.11
N ILE A 80 8.48 2.13 11.54
CA ILE A 80 8.59 1.34 10.31
C ILE A 80 8.86 -0.12 10.67
N THR A 81 8.00 -1.01 10.21
CA THR A 81 8.03 -2.45 10.53
C THR A 81 8.12 -3.33 9.29
N SER A 82 8.07 -2.73 8.10
CA SER A 82 8.11 -3.46 6.84
C SER A 82 8.67 -2.64 5.68
N TYR A 83 9.15 -3.36 4.67
CA TYR A 83 9.40 -2.84 3.34
C TYR A 83 8.71 -3.72 2.30
N ALA A 84 8.55 -3.19 1.09
CA ALA A 84 7.97 -3.91 -0.03
C ALA A 84 8.86 -3.82 -1.27
N GLU A 85 8.77 -4.86 -2.10
CA GLU A 85 9.37 -4.93 -3.43
C GLU A 85 8.27 -5.04 -4.49
N VAL A 86 8.35 -4.22 -5.54
CA VAL A 86 7.40 -4.27 -6.66
C VAL A 86 7.75 -5.44 -7.57
N VAL A 87 6.80 -6.37 -7.72
CA VAL A 87 6.98 -7.59 -8.55
C VAL A 87 6.26 -7.45 -9.89
N ALA A 88 5.16 -6.72 -9.93
CA ALA A 88 4.43 -6.38 -11.15
C ALA A 88 3.61 -5.11 -10.95
N GLU A 89 3.35 -4.39 -12.04
CA GLU A 89 2.45 -3.24 -12.06
C GLU A 89 1.66 -3.18 -13.36
N ARG A 90 0.41 -2.72 -13.30
CA ARG A 90 -0.47 -2.52 -14.46
C ARG A 90 -1.40 -1.35 -14.21
N ASP A 91 -1.65 -0.57 -15.26
CA ASP A 91 -2.70 0.44 -15.27
C ASP A 91 -4.04 -0.22 -15.65
N ILE A 92 -5.07 0.07 -14.85
CA ILE A 92 -6.40 -0.53 -14.97
C ILE A 92 -7.44 0.59 -15.07
N SER A 93 -8.17 0.60 -16.18
CA SER A 93 -9.31 1.51 -16.40
C SER A 93 -10.67 0.80 -16.37
N SER A 94 -10.68 -0.54 -16.21
CA SER A 94 -11.90 -1.35 -16.17
C SER A 94 -12.33 -1.64 -14.74
N MET A 95 -13.57 -1.28 -14.38
CA MET A 95 -14.13 -1.63 -13.07
C MET A 95 -14.22 -3.15 -12.89
N GLN A 96 -14.55 -3.91 -13.94
CA GLN A 96 -14.59 -5.37 -13.90
C GLN A 96 -13.24 -5.96 -13.45
N LYS A 97 -12.12 -5.44 -13.97
CA LYS A 97 -10.78 -5.89 -13.56
C LYS A 97 -10.49 -5.53 -12.09
N ILE A 98 -10.98 -4.39 -11.60
CA ILE A 98 -10.85 -4.02 -10.18
C ILE A 98 -11.65 -4.97 -9.29
N GLU A 99 -12.87 -5.35 -9.69
CA GLU A 99 -13.70 -6.33 -8.98
C GLU A 99 -13.03 -7.71 -8.94
N GLU A 100 -12.43 -8.16 -10.04
CA GLU A 100 -11.66 -9.42 -10.09
C GLU A 100 -10.41 -9.38 -9.18
N LEU A 101 -9.87 -8.19 -8.89
CA LEU A 101 -8.76 -7.98 -7.95
C LEU A 101 -9.19 -7.93 -6.48
N SER A 102 -10.47 -8.12 -6.16
CA SER A 102 -11.00 -8.00 -4.80
C SER A 102 -10.20 -8.86 -3.78
N ASP A 103 -9.81 -10.09 -4.12
CA ASP A 103 -9.04 -10.96 -3.22
C ASP A 103 -7.61 -10.46 -2.89
N PHE A 104 -7.13 -9.40 -3.55
CA PHE A 104 -5.77 -8.89 -3.38
C PHE A 104 -5.69 -7.67 -2.46
N HIS A 105 -6.83 -7.11 -2.04
CA HIS A 105 -6.90 -5.90 -1.22
C HIS A 105 -8.06 -5.92 -0.21
N ILE A 106 -7.92 -5.09 0.83
CA ILE A 106 -8.91 -5.01 1.91
C ILE A 106 -10.06 -4.02 1.64
N TRP A 107 -9.96 -3.21 0.60
CA TRP A 107 -10.93 -2.15 0.32
C TRP A 107 -12.34 -2.66 0.02
N SER A 108 -13.36 -1.95 0.53
CA SER A 108 -14.75 -2.20 0.19
C SER A 108 -15.05 -1.89 -1.27
N ASP A 109 -16.07 -2.54 -1.82
CA ASP A 109 -16.50 -2.33 -3.21
C ASP A 109 -16.95 -0.88 -3.43
N SER A 110 -17.68 -0.29 -2.47
CA SER A 110 -18.12 1.11 -2.53
C SER A 110 -16.93 2.08 -2.60
N TYR A 111 -15.91 1.85 -1.79
CA TYR A 111 -14.69 2.67 -1.81
C TYR A 111 -13.94 2.55 -3.14
N MET A 112 -13.88 1.34 -3.71
CA MET A 112 -13.27 1.11 -5.03
C MET A 112 -14.05 1.78 -6.16
N VAL A 113 -15.39 1.75 -6.13
CA VAL A 113 -16.23 2.47 -7.09
C VAL A 113 -15.99 3.98 -6.98
N GLU A 114 -16.02 4.55 -5.78
CA GLU A 114 -15.73 5.98 -5.56
C GLU A 114 -14.34 6.36 -6.07
N ARG A 115 -13.33 5.55 -5.77
CA ARG A 115 -11.97 5.78 -6.26
C ARG A 115 -11.85 5.66 -7.77
N MET A 116 -12.53 4.71 -8.41
CA MET A 116 -12.55 4.60 -9.88
C MET A 116 -13.27 5.79 -10.55
N ASN A 117 -14.29 6.34 -9.91
CA ASN A 117 -15.01 7.52 -10.39
C ASN A 117 -14.27 8.84 -10.13
N TRP A 118 -13.31 8.89 -9.21
CA TRP A 118 -12.48 10.07 -8.99
C TRP A 118 -11.43 10.21 -10.10
N MET A 119 -11.45 11.29 -10.89
CA MET A 119 -10.60 11.44 -12.09
C MET A 119 -10.69 10.22 -13.04
N PRO A 120 -11.89 9.92 -13.59
CA PRO A 120 -12.13 8.68 -14.35
C PRO A 120 -11.32 8.57 -15.64
N GLN A 121 -10.79 9.68 -16.15
CA GLN A 121 -9.89 9.73 -17.30
C GLN A 121 -8.47 9.22 -16.98
N LYS A 122 -8.09 9.11 -15.70
CA LYS A 122 -6.82 8.54 -15.27
C LYS A 122 -7.01 7.08 -14.85
N PRO A 123 -6.12 6.15 -15.26
CA PRO A 123 -6.19 4.78 -14.81
C PRO A 123 -5.90 4.66 -13.30
N MET A 124 -6.30 3.53 -12.73
CA MET A 124 -5.83 3.06 -11.43
C MET A 124 -4.58 2.22 -11.63
N THR A 125 -3.48 2.58 -10.99
CA THR A 125 -2.25 1.78 -11.03
C THR A 125 -2.33 0.68 -9.98
N ALA A 126 -2.39 -0.58 -10.44
CA ALA A 126 -2.34 -1.77 -9.60
C ALA A 126 -0.90 -2.26 -9.47
N ILE A 127 -0.39 -2.32 -8.23
CA ILE A 127 1.01 -2.61 -7.93
C ILE A 127 1.05 -3.86 -7.04
N PHE A 128 1.56 -4.96 -7.58
CA PHE A 128 1.74 -6.21 -6.85
C PHE A 128 3.05 -6.16 -6.06
N LEU A 129 2.95 -6.38 -4.74
CA LEU A 129 4.04 -6.25 -3.79
C LEU A 129 4.45 -7.60 -3.20
N LYS A 130 5.75 -7.78 -3.05
CA LYS A 130 6.35 -8.75 -2.11
C LYS A 130 6.74 -8.00 -0.85
N THR A 131 6.00 -8.24 0.24
CA THR A 131 6.20 -7.56 1.53
C THR A 131 7.15 -8.35 2.43
N TYR A 132 7.97 -7.63 3.17
CA TYR A 132 8.90 -8.18 4.16
C TYR A 132 8.72 -7.47 5.49
N LYS A 133 8.62 -8.24 6.58
CA LYS A 133 8.67 -7.73 7.95
C LYS A 133 10.11 -7.54 8.39
N ILE A 134 10.35 -6.50 9.18
CA ILE A 134 11.66 -6.13 9.70
C ILE A 134 11.55 -5.79 11.18
N SER A 135 12.69 -5.76 11.87
CA SER A 135 12.74 -5.20 13.22
C SER A 135 12.25 -3.75 13.21
N PRO A 136 11.38 -3.33 14.15
CA PRO A 136 10.83 -1.99 14.16
C PRO A 136 11.91 -0.90 14.21
N ILE A 137 11.74 0.14 13.41
CA ILE A 137 12.63 1.30 13.36
C ILE A 137 11.80 2.54 13.70
N GLU A 138 12.16 3.23 14.78
CA GLU A 138 11.56 4.51 15.12
C GLU A 138 12.16 5.64 14.27
N ILE A 139 11.28 6.45 13.69
CA ILE A 139 11.63 7.55 12.79
C ILE A 139 11.08 8.84 13.39
N PRO A 140 11.91 9.83 13.74
CA PRO A 140 11.39 11.13 14.16
C PRO A 140 10.62 11.77 13.01
N LEU A 141 9.44 12.32 13.29
CA LEU A 141 8.64 13.04 12.31
C LEU A 141 9.26 14.41 12.07
N LEU A 142 9.74 14.62 10.84
CA LEU A 142 10.29 15.88 10.40
C LEU A 142 9.26 16.67 9.58
N PRO A 143 9.34 18.01 9.57
CA PRO A 143 8.40 18.85 8.83
C PRO A 143 8.23 18.46 7.35
N GLU A 144 9.31 18.02 6.69
CA GLU A 144 9.34 17.56 5.30
C GLU A 144 8.53 16.29 5.03
N TYR A 145 8.18 15.52 6.08
CA TYR A 145 7.35 14.32 5.95
C TYR A 145 5.86 14.65 5.92
N HIS A 146 5.45 15.88 6.22
CA HIS A 146 4.05 16.28 6.14
C HIS A 146 3.58 16.53 4.70
N GLY A 147 2.27 16.67 4.54
CA GLY A 147 1.63 17.03 3.27
C GLY A 147 1.36 15.84 2.33
N CYS A 148 0.80 16.17 1.16
CA CYS A 148 0.15 15.23 0.25
C CYS A 148 1.10 14.45 -0.67
N LYS A 149 2.42 14.50 -0.44
CA LYS A 149 3.38 13.70 -1.24
C LYS A 149 3.31 12.24 -0.81
N SER A 150 3.15 11.35 -1.79
CA SER A 150 3.14 9.90 -1.61
C SER A 150 4.51 9.35 -1.18
N TRP A 151 5.60 9.90 -1.70
CA TRP A 151 6.96 9.42 -1.50
C TRP A 151 7.77 10.37 -0.63
N ILE A 152 8.55 9.80 0.30
CA ILE A 152 9.55 10.52 1.11
C ILE A 152 10.87 9.75 1.10
N GLU A 153 11.94 10.39 1.56
CA GLU A 153 13.25 9.76 1.73
C GLU A 153 13.57 9.66 3.21
N LEU A 154 13.95 8.45 3.65
CA LEU A 154 14.34 8.17 5.01
C LEU A 154 15.84 7.85 5.04
N ASN A 155 16.54 8.39 6.03
CA ASN A 155 17.94 8.05 6.28
C ASN A 155 18.07 6.72 7.05
N VAL A 156 17.46 5.68 6.48
CA VAL A 156 17.44 4.32 6.97
C VAL A 156 18.03 3.42 5.89
N ASN A 157 18.66 2.33 6.30
CA ASN A 157 19.13 1.29 5.40
C ASN A 157 18.74 -0.07 5.98
N VAL A 158 17.84 -0.77 5.30
CA VAL A 158 17.37 -2.09 5.71
C VAL A 158 17.92 -3.14 4.77
N GLN A 159 18.76 -4.02 5.33
CA GLN A 159 19.49 -5.03 4.55
C GLN A 159 18.68 -6.31 4.34
N SER A 160 17.87 -6.70 5.33
CA SER A 160 17.12 -7.96 5.31
C SER A 160 15.81 -7.86 6.08
N GLY A 161 14.84 -8.65 5.66
CA GLY A 161 13.58 -8.87 6.35
C GLY A 161 13.05 -10.28 6.08
N SER A 162 12.02 -10.66 6.83
CA SER A 162 11.32 -11.94 6.64
C SER A 162 10.17 -11.74 5.67
N ALA A 163 10.16 -12.50 4.56
CA ALA A 163 9.07 -12.44 3.60
C ALA A 163 7.74 -12.82 4.28
N VAL A 164 6.69 -12.05 4.00
CA VAL A 164 5.35 -12.29 4.59
C VAL A 164 4.70 -13.53 3.99
N LEU A 165 4.87 -13.75 2.69
CA LEU A 165 4.38 -14.93 1.98
C LEU A 165 5.55 -15.85 1.63
N SER A 166 5.28 -17.16 1.60
CA SER A 166 6.19 -18.12 0.99
C SER A 166 6.32 -17.86 -0.51
N GLU A 167 7.41 -18.35 -1.12
CA GLU A 167 7.61 -18.18 -2.56
C GLU A 167 6.49 -18.84 -3.38
N ALA A 168 5.97 -20.00 -2.93
CA ALA A 168 4.86 -20.68 -3.60
C ALA A 168 3.57 -19.84 -3.60
N GLU A 169 3.16 -19.31 -2.43
CA GLU A 169 1.97 -18.46 -2.31
C GLU A 169 2.10 -17.17 -3.10
N LEU A 170 3.30 -16.58 -3.12
CA LEU A 170 3.60 -15.39 -3.91
C LEU A 170 3.42 -15.66 -5.41
N GLN A 171 3.98 -16.75 -5.92
CA GLN A 171 3.89 -17.10 -7.34
C GLN A 171 2.46 -17.44 -7.77
N GLU A 172 1.69 -18.11 -6.90
CA GLU A 172 0.27 -18.38 -7.14
C GLU A 172 -0.52 -17.07 -7.28
N LYS A 173 -0.41 -16.19 -6.28
CA LYS A 173 -1.09 -14.88 -6.29
C LYS A 173 -0.64 -14.02 -7.47
N LEU A 174 0.65 -13.98 -7.78
CA LEU A 174 1.19 -13.22 -8.90
C LEU A 174 0.66 -13.73 -10.24
N SER A 175 0.52 -15.05 -10.40
CA SER A 175 -0.03 -15.65 -11.61
C SER A 175 -1.50 -15.27 -11.80
N LYS A 176 -2.31 -15.33 -10.73
CA LYS A 176 -3.72 -14.87 -10.75
C LYS A 176 -3.82 -13.36 -11.02
N PHE A 177 -2.95 -12.54 -10.41
CA PHE A 177 -2.89 -11.11 -10.70
C PHE A 177 -2.63 -10.84 -12.18
N ARG A 178 -1.67 -11.54 -12.78
CA ARG A 178 -1.33 -11.40 -14.21
C ARG A 178 -2.47 -11.87 -15.12
N SER A 179 -3.20 -12.92 -14.78
CA SER A 179 -4.34 -13.38 -15.60
C SER A 179 -5.48 -12.38 -15.63
N ILE A 180 -5.69 -11.60 -14.57
CA ILE A 180 -6.72 -10.55 -14.49
C ILE A 180 -6.26 -9.28 -15.21
N THR A 181 -4.99 -8.90 -15.03
CA THR A 181 -4.52 -7.56 -15.42
C THR A 181 -3.95 -7.46 -16.82
N ASN A 182 -3.49 -8.59 -17.41
CA ASN A 182 -3.01 -8.63 -18.80
C ASN A 182 -4.13 -8.44 -19.84
#